data_AF-D3NSW5-F1
#
_entry.id   AF-D3NSW5-F1
#
_cell.length_a   1.000
_cell.length_b   1.000
_cell.length_c   1.000
_cell.angle_alpha   90.00
_cell.angle_beta   90.00
_cell.angle_gamma   90.00
#
_symmetry.space_group_name_H-M   'P 1'
#
loop_
_entity.id
_entity.type
_entity.pdbx_description
1 polymer ?
#
loop_
_entity_poly.entity_id
_entity_poly.type
_entity_poly.pdbx_seq_one_letter_code
_entity_poly.pdbx_strand_id
1 'polypeptide(L)'
;MGSVRLRRRRREGRFLHSAPRPLACLGGRTMTGTRRTIETPWGTDVEVDVVPDGAGGERLVWSHAATALHHGIYGAEKRAAFVLDAEDAERAGGTPSIGELLVRYHWIPNTPRPLPAALPPVYPALVARLPKPDSQALDSWCARVSGLPGWRQRAPALLSMIDGVIRAGSRPGPGYCDEPSEMGARITRTLTAVLEHLNDPAVDRIEVAAFYALSEHPEWRRPALHWIMDCRQSWWRDWIRERPDYRLAAKLAALHMPFLPTYLWRW
;
A
#
# COMPACT_ATOMS: atom_id res chain seq x y z
N MET A 1 -48.29 18.40 8.63
CA MET A 1 -46.84 18.46 8.89
C MET A 1 -46.23 17.13 8.48
N GLY A 2 -45.53 17.10 7.34
CA GLY A 2 -45.17 15.87 6.62
C GLY A 2 -43.83 15.27 7.04
N SER A 3 -43.82 13.95 7.18
CA SER A 3 -42.65 13.11 7.48
C SER A 3 -41.84 12.83 6.22
N VAL A 4 -40.56 13.24 6.19
CA VAL A 4 -39.63 12.93 5.09
C VAL A 4 -38.79 11.71 5.47
N ARG A 5 -39.10 10.56 4.86
CA ARG A 5 -38.29 9.34 4.92
C ARG A 5 -37.19 9.39 3.85
N LEU A 6 -35.92 9.48 4.27
CA LEU A 6 -34.76 9.35 3.39
C LEU A 6 -34.49 7.89 3.04
N ARG A 7 -34.92 7.47 1.83
CA ARG A 7 -34.53 6.21 1.20
C ARG A 7 -33.07 6.30 0.72
N ARG A 8 -32.14 5.58 1.35
CA ARG A 8 -30.81 5.30 0.80
C ARG A 8 -30.93 4.26 -0.32
N ARG A 9 -30.74 4.69 -1.58
CA ARG A 9 -30.46 3.78 -2.70
C ARG A 9 -29.00 3.33 -2.61
N ARG A 10 -28.75 2.05 -2.30
CA ARG A 10 -27.47 1.39 -2.61
C ARG A 10 -27.38 1.24 -4.14
N ARG A 11 -26.38 1.85 -4.77
CA ARG A 11 -25.95 1.48 -6.12
C ARG A 11 -25.00 0.29 -5.97
N GLU A 12 -25.48 -0.90 -6.33
CA GLU A 12 -24.65 -2.06 -6.60
C GLU A 12 -23.94 -1.83 -7.94
N GLY A 13 -22.66 -1.46 -7.90
CA GLY A 13 -21.78 -1.53 -9.07
C GLY A 13 -21.42 -2.98 -9.31
N ARG A 14 -22.15 -3.66 -10.19
CA ARG A 14 -21.74 -4.96 -10.75
C ARG A 14 -20.52 -4.73 -11.64
N PHE A 15 -19.33 -5.06 -11.14
CA PHE A 15 -18.18 -5.32 -12.00
C PHE A 15 -18.44 -6.62 -12.75
N LEU A 16 -18.67 -6.51 -14.06
CA LEU A 16 -18.71 -7.68 -14.93
C LEU A 16 -17.28 -8.22 -15.03
N HIS A 17 -17.01 -9.30 -14.30
CA HIS A 17 -15.88 -10.18 -14.57
C HIS A 17 -16.09 -10.83 -15.93
N SER A 18 -15.65 -10.18 -17.00
CA SER A 18 -15.40 -10.86 -18.27
C SER A 18 -14.28 -11.87 -18.03
N ALA A 19 -14.56 -13.16 -18.22
CA ALA A 19 -13.58 -14.22 -18.12
C ALA A 19 -12.35 -13.91 -19.00
N PRO A 20 -11.12 -14.20 -18.53
CA PRO A 20 -9.93 -14.02 -19.35
C PRO A 20 -10.03 -14.94 -20.57
N ARG A 21 -9.99 -14.34 -21.77
CA ARG A 21 -9.76 -15.11 -23.00
C ARG A 21 -8.36 -15.72 -22.92
N PRO A 22 -8.16 -16.99 -23.32
CA PRO A 22 -6.83 -17.57 -23.40
C PRO A 22 -6.01 -16.75 -24.40
N LEU A 23 -4.86 -16.24 -23.95
CA LEU A 23 -3.86 -15.64 -24.83
C LEU A 23 -3.43 -16.71 -25.82
N ALA A 24 -3.65 -16.44 -27.11
CA ALA A 24 -3.09 -17.24 -28.18
C ALA A 24 -1.57 -17.16 -28.08
N CYS A 25 -0.96 -18.31 -27.78
CA CYS A 25 0.46 -18.47 -27.52
C CYS A 25 1.32 -17.94 -28.67
N LEU A 26 2.43 -17.29 -28.32
CA LEU A 26 3.69 -17.39 -29.05
C LEU A 26 3.94 -18.89 -29.34
N GLY A 27 3.80 -19.30 -30.60
CA GLY A 27 4.24 -20.59 -31.12
C GLY A 27 3.82 -21.84 -30.33
N GLY A 28 2.59 -22.33 -30.53
CA GLY A 28 2.27 -23.77 -30.58
C GLY A 28 2.63 -24.68 -29.40
N ARG A 29 3.02 -24.15 -28.24
CA ARG A 29 3.18 -24.92 -27.00
C ARG A 29 2.25 -24.33 -25.94
N THR A 30 1.26 -25.11 -25.52
CA THR A 30 0.59 -24.90 -24.23
C THR A 30 1.64 -24.97 -23.15
N MET A 31 2.15 -23.82 -22.70
CA MET A 31 2.97 -23.75 -21.51
C MET A 31 2.09 -24.13 -20.31
N THR A 32 2.31 -25.31 -19.77
CA THR A 32 1.77 -25.74 -18.47
C THR A 32 2.54 -25.02 -17.37
N GLY A 33 2.39 -23.69 -17.29
CA GLY A 33 2.90 -22.88 -16.19
C GLY A 33 1.91 -22.85 -15.03
N THR A 34 2.42 -22.83 -13.79
CA THR A 34 1.58 -22.56 -12.62
C THR A 34 1.32 -21.06 -12.55
N ARG A 35 0.07 -20.64 -12.31
CA ARG A 35 -0.23 -19.22 -12.07
C ARG A 35 0.08 -18.81 -10.64
N ARG A 36 0.64 -17.63 -10.47
CA ARG A 36 0.93 -17.01 -9.18
C ARG A 36 0.42 -15.58 -9.16
N THR A 37 -0.19 -15.20 -8.05
CA THR A 37 -0.53 -13.81 -7.76
C THR A 37 0.66 -13.08 -7.13
N ILE A 38 1.01 -11.90 -7.65
CA ILE A 38 2.09 -11.05 -7.13
C ILE A 38 1.55 -9.67 -6.77
N GLU A 39 1.94 -9.17 -5.59
CA GLU A 39 1.66 -7.81 -5.15
C GLU A 39 2.52 -6.81 -5.92
N THR A 40 1.89 -5.80 -6.53
CA THR A 40 2.58 -4.68 -7.15
C THR A 40 2.95 -3.61 -6.10
N PRO A 41 3.92 -2.73 -6.42
CA PRO A 41 4.24 -1.56 -5.58
C PRO A 41 3.05 -0.61 -5.32
N TRP A 42 1.97 -0.75 -6.07
CA TRP A 42 0.86 0.20 -6.11
C TRP A 42 -0.38 -0.30 -5.35
N GLY A 43 -0.23 -1.35 -4.53
CA GLY A 43 -1.32 -1.91 -3.73
C GLY A 43 -2.36 -2.67 -4.55
N THR A 44 -1.96 -3.18 -5.72
CA THR A 44 -2.78 -4.02 -6.60
C THR A 44 -2.10 -5.35 -6.86
N ASP A 45 -2.88 -6.39 -7.13
CA ASP A 45 -2.38 -7.71 -7.46
C ASP A 45 -2.36 -7.93 -8.97
N VAL A 46 -1.40 -8.72 -9.44
CA VAL A 46 -1.37 -9.21 -10.82
C VAL A 46 -1.10 -10.71 -10.86
N GLU A 47 -1.71 -11.37 -11.84
CA GLU A 47 -1.44 -12.77 -12.15
C GLU A 47 -0.25 -12.86 -13.11
N VAL A 48 0.69 -13.75 -12.80
CA VAL A 48 1.84 -14.08 -13.64
C VAL A 48 1.93 -15.58 -13.85
N ASP A 49 2.43 -15.99 -15.00
CA ASP A 49 2.71 -17.39 -15.27
C ASP A 49 4.13 -17.72 -14.78
N VAL A 50 4.25 -18.82 -14.03
CA VAL A 50 5.54 -19.33 -13.53
C VAL A 50 5.99 -20.46 -14.43
N VAL A 51 7.16 -20.32 -15.04
CA VAL A 51 7.74 -21.32 -15.94
C VAL A 51 9.12 -21.76 -15.44
N PRO A 52 9.53 -23.02 -15.62
CA PRO A 52 10.88 -23.47 -15.28
C PRO A 52 11.94 -22.73 -16.09
N ASP A 53 13.03 -22.28 -15.44
CA ASP A 53 14.10 -21.51 -16.08
C ASP A 53 15.29 -22.38 -16.57
N GLY A 54 15.08 -23.69 -16.79
CA GLY A 54 16.11 -24.62 -17.25
C GLY A 54 17.23 -24.94 -16.24
N ALA A 55 17.56 -24.01 -15.34
CA ALA A 55 18.56 -24.15 -14.28
C ALA A 55 17.97 -24.64 -12.94
N GLY A 56 16.78 -25.24 -12.96
CA GLY A 56 16.04 -25.60 -11.75
C GLY A 56 15.40 -24.41 -11.01
N GLY A 57 15.53 -23.20 -11.57
CA GLY A 57 14.85 -21.99 -11.09
C GLY A 57 13.45 -21.80 -11.67
N GLU A 58 12.74 -20.82 -11.12
CA GLU A 58 11.47 -20.33 -11.64
C GLU A 58 11.68 -18.99 -12.36
N ARG A 59 11.09 -18.83 -13.54
CA ARG A 59 10.99 -17.56 -14.26
C ARG A 59 9.55 -17.08 -14.27
N LEU A 60 9.34 -15.80 -13.96
CA LEU A 60 8.04 -15.16 -14.03
C LEU A 60 7.81 -14.59 -15.43
N VAL A 61 6.71 -14.98 -16.05
CA VAL A 61 6.25 -14.46 -17.34
C VAL A 61 5.08 -13.53 -17.09
N TRP A 62 5.29 -12.26 -17.40
CA TRP A 62 4.32 -11.19 -17.19
C TRP A 62 3.55 -10.96 -18.47
N SER A 63 2.23 -10.93 -18.40
CA SER A 63 1.41 -10.40 -19.50
C SER A 63 1.67 -8.90 -19.66
N HIS A 64 1.41 -8.33 -20.84
CA HIS A 64 1.51 -6.88 -21.05
C HIS A 64 0.67 -6.08 -20.05
N ALA A 65 -0.51 -6.60 -19.67
CA ALA A 65 -1.35 -5.98 -18.66
C ALA A 65 -0.71 -6.01 -17.26
N ALA A 66 -0.10 -7.14 -16.88
CA ALA A 66 0.62 -7.27 -15.62
C ALA A 66 1.87 -6.37 -15.58
N THR A 67 2.60 -6.27 -16.70
CA THR A 67 3.74 -5.36 -16.87
C THR A 67 3.32 -3.91 -16.70
N ALA A 68 2.23 -3.48 -17.35
CA ALA A 68 1.73 -2.11 -17.23
C ALA A 68 1.40 -1.73 -15.78
N LEU A 69 0.77 -2.66 -15.03
CA LEU A 69 0.46 -2.48 -13.62
C LEU A 69 1.71 -2.48 -12.75
N HIS A 70 2.60 -3.45 -12.92
CA HIS A 70 3.83 -3.57 -12.14
C HIS A 70 4.70 -2.30 -12.25
N HIS A 71 4.85 -1.76 -13.46
CA HIS A 71 5.62 -0.54 -13.73
C HIS A 71 4.84 0.76 -13.50
N GLY A 72 3.62 0.69 -12.96
CA GLY A 72 2.93 1.88 -12.46
C GLY A 72 2.31 2.76 -13.53
N ILE A 73 1.97 2.23 -14.71
CA ILE A 73 1.17 2.95 -15.70
C ILE A 73 -0.22 3.21 -15.12
N TYR A 74 -0.46 4.47 -14.76
CA TYR A 74 -1.67 4.88 -14.07
C TYR A 74 -2.80 5.25 -15.04
N GLY A 75 -4.02 4.78 -14.74
CA GLY A 75 -5.22 4.98 -15.56
C GLY A 75 -5.53 3.78 -16.48
N ALA A 76 -6.78 3.34 -16.48
CA ALA A 76 -7.21 2.16 -17.23
C ALA A 76 -7.01 2.31 -18.75
N GLU A 77 -7.32 3.49 -19.29
CA GLU A 77 -7.18 3.80 -20.72
C GLU A 77 -5.72 3.74 -21.17
N LYS A 78 -4.79 4.33 -20.40
CA LYS A 78 -3.35 4.27 -20.70
C LYS A 78 -2.81 2.85 -20.66
N ARG A 79 -3.25 2.03 -19.69
CA ARG A 79 -2.87 0.62 -19.62
C ARG A 79 -3.42 -0.18 -20.80
N ALA A 80 -4.64 0.07 -21.24
CA ALA A 80 -5.21 -0.58 -22.41
C ALA A 80 -4.44 -0.22 -23.69
N ALA A 81 -4.11 1.06 -23.87
CA ALA A 81 -3.31 1.52 -25.00
C ALA A 81 -1.89 0.93 -24.99
N PHE A 82 -1.24 0.85 -23.82
CA PHE A 82 0.06 0.17 -23.67
C PHE A 82 0.00 -1.29 -24.13
N VAL A 83 -1.05 -2.03 -23.74
CA VAL A 83 -1.21 -3.45 -24.13
C VAL A 83 -1.36 -3.57 -25.63
N LEU A 84 -2.18 -2.72 -26.25
CA LEU A 84 -2.37 -2.74 -27.71
C LEU A 84 -1.07 -2.44 -28.46
N ASP A 85 -0.34 -1.39 -28.06
CA ASP A 85 0.95 -1.05 -28.68
C ASP A 85 1.98 -2.18 -28.54
N ALA A 86 2.02 -2.84 -27.38
CA ALA A 86 2.93 -3.96 -27.13
C ALA A 86 2.58 -5.16 -28.02
N GLU A 87 1.30 -5.52 -28.11
CA GLU A 87 0.83 -6.62 -28.97
C GLU A 87 0.99 -6.31 -30.46
N ASP A 88 0.75 -5.07 -30.89
CA ASP A 88 0.93 -4.63 -32.28
C ASP A 88 2.40 -4.74 -32.70
N ALA A 89 3.31 -4.33 -31.83
CA ALA A 89 4.74 -4.39 -32.12
C ALA A 89 5.25 -5.84 -32.19
N GLU A 90 4.79 -6.72 -31.29
CA GLU A 90 5.07 -8.16 -31.37
C GLU A 90 4.54 -8.77 -32.67
N ARG A 91 3.32 -8.41 -33.10
CA ARG A 91 2.72 -8.88 -34.36
C ARG A 91 3.47 -8.38 -35.60
N ALA A 92 4.06 -7.19 -35.54
CA ALA A 92 4.90 -6.66 -36.60
C ALA A 92 6.29 -7.33 -36.69
N GLY A 93 6.58 -8.32 -35.82
CA GLY A 93 7.89 -8.96 -35.72
C GLY A 93 8.96 -8.07 -35.09
N GLY A 94 8.56 -6.94 -34.51
CA GLY A 94 9.42 -6.09 -33.71
C GLY A 94 9.41 -6.55 -32.25
N THR A 95 10.53 -6.38 -31.57
CA THR A 95 10.54 -6.37 -30.11
C THR A 95 10.62 -4.92 -29.70
N PRO A 96 9.49 -4.23 -29.42
CA PRO A 96 9.58 -2.89 -28.90
C PRO A 96 10.40 -2.95 -27.61
N SER A 97 11.34 -2.02 -27.41
CA SER A 97 12.00 -1.94 -26.13
C SER A 97 10.92 -1.66 -25.09
N ILE A 98 10.71 -2.57 -24.14
CA ILE A 98 9.72 -2.39 -23.08
C ILE A 98 9.93 -1.04 -22.38
N GLY A 99 11.20 -0.60 -22.25
CA GLY A 99 11.56 0.71 -21.73
C GLY A 99 11.00 1.87 -22.55
N GLU A 100 11.00 1.80 -23.88
CA GLU A 100 10.42 2.85 -24.74
C GLU A 100 8.91 2.95 -24.56
N LEU A 101 8.21 1.82 -24.48
CA LEU A 101 6.78 1.79 -24.20
C LEU A 101 6.49 2.34 -22.80
N LEU A 102 7.24 1.93 -21.78
CA LEU A 102 7.08 2.44 -20.41
C LEU A 102 7.25 3.97 -20.36
N VAL A 103 8.25 4.53 -21.05
CA VAL A 103 8.46 5.98 -21.15
C VAL A 103 7.28 6.66 -21.85
N ARG A 104 6.84 6.13 -23.00
CA ARG A 104 5.69 6.68 -23.76
C ARG A 104 4.42 6.74 -22.91
N TYR A 105 4.18 5.73 -22.09
CA TYR A 105 2.97 5.62 -21.28
C TYR A 105 3.13 6.20 -19.87
N HIS A 106 4.17 7.00 -19.63
CA HIS A 106 4.42 7.72 -18.38
C HIS A 106 4.40 6.80 -17.16
N TRP A 107 5.16 5.71 -17.23
CA TRP A 107 5.38 4.84 -16.09
C TRP A 107 5.93 5.63 -14.88
N ILE A 108 5.66 5.13 -13.68
CA ILE A 108 6.16 5.73 -12.45
C ILE A 108 7.26 4.81 -11.92
N PRO A 109 8.51 5.27 -11.85
CA PRO A 109 9.60 4.46 -11.31
C PRO A 109 9.30 4.03 -9.87
N ASN A 110 9.36 2.72 -9.62
CA ASN A 110 9.42 2.21 -8.26
C ASN A 110 10.88 2.10 -7.82
N THR A 111 11.48 3.22 -7.41
CA THR A 111 12.83 3.23 -6.86
C THR A 111 12.76 3.00 -5.35
N PRO A 112 13.25 1.85 -4.83
CA PRO A 112 13.27 1.61 -3.39
C PRO A 112 14.06 2.69 -2.66
N ARG A 113 13.53 3.21 -1.56
CA ARG A 113 14.19 4.21 -0.73
C ARG A 113 14.61 3.59 0.60
N PRO A 114 15.91 3.51 0.93
CA PRO A 114 16.39 2.81 2.12
C PRO A 114 15.71 3.28 3.41
N LEU A 115 15.43 2.33 4.30
CA LEU A 115 15.00 2.56 5.67
C LEU A 115 16.15 2.16 6.60
N PRO A 116 16.90 3.11 7.18
CA PRO A 116 17.95 2.79 8.15
C PRO A 116 17.35 2.22 9.45
N ALA A 117 18.18 1.66 10.33
CA ALA A 117 17.73 1.26 11.66
C ALA A 117 17.20 2.45 12.47
N ALA A 118 16.13 2.25 13.25
CA ALA A 118 15.57 3.26 14.15
C ALA A 118 16.55 3.57 15.28
N LEU A 119 17.01 4.83 15.37
CA LEU A 119 17.94 5.25 16.43
C LEU A 119 17.61 6.66 16.95
N PRO A 120 17.27 6.83 18.24
CA PRO A 120 16.98 5.78 19.23
C PRO A 120 15.61 5.13 19.00
N PRO A 121 15.41 3.84 19.30
CA PRO A 121 14.10 3.20 19.13
C PRO A 121 13.05 3.76 20.11
N VAL A 122 11.82 3.93 19.62
CA VAL A 122 10.64 4.39 20.35
C VAL A 122 10.07 3.30 21.25
N TYR A 123 10.06 2.04 20.80
CA TYR A 123 9.40 0.94 21.51
C TYR A 123 9.89 0.75 22.95
N PRO A 124 11.21 0.67 23.26
CA PRO A 124 11.67 0.46 24.63
C PRO A 124 11.23 1.58 25.58
N ALA A 125 11.28 2.83 25.10
CA ALA A 125 10.86 3.99 25.88
C ALA A 125 9.34 4.04 26.08
N LEU A 126 8.57 3.59 25.08
CA LEU A 126 7.11 3.51 25.15
C LEU A 126 6.66 2.44 26.15
N VAL A 127 7.19 1.21 26.02
CA VAL A 127 6.87 0.09 26.93
C VAL A 127 7.19 0.42 28.37
N ALA A 128 8.33 1.09 28.65
CA ALA A 128 8.70 1.48 30.01
C ALA A 128 7.73 2.46 30.68
N ARG A 129 6.90 3.17 29.90
CA ARG A 129 5.94 4.18 30.38
C ARG A 129 4.49 3.69 30.40
N LEU A 130 4.19 2.59 29.71
CA LEU A 130 2.83 2.07 29.61
C LEU A 130 2.48 1.19 30.83
N PRO A 131 1.22 1.24 31.30
CA PRO A 131 0.69 0.21 32.19
C PRO A 131 0.83 -1.19 31.58
N LYS A 132 1.00 -2.23 32.41
CA LYS A 132 1.21 -3.62 31.93
C LYS A 132 0.15 -4.11 30.91
N PRO A 133 -1.15 -3.85 31.08
CA PRO A 133 -2.14 -4.27 30.07
C PRO A 133 -1.90 -3.62 28.70
N ASP A 134 -1.49 -2.35 28.69
CA ASP A 134 -1.27 -1.59 27.46
C ASP A 134 0.06 -1.99 26.79
N SER A 135 1.10 -2.27 27.58
CA SER A 135 2.36 -2.80 27.04
C SER A 135 2.14 -4.19 26.43
N GLN A 136 1.39 -5.08 27.08
CA GLN A 136 1.05 -6.40 26.52
C GLN A 136 0.20 -6.29 25.24
N ALA A 137 -0.71 -5.31 25.17
CA ALA A 137 -1.46 -5.03 23.96
C ALA A 137 -0.54 -4.58 22.82
N LEU A 138 0.45 -3.73 23.10
CA LEU A 138 1.47 -3.31 22.14
C LEU A 138 2.31 -4.51 21.65
N ASP A 139 2.81 -5.34 22.57
CA ASP A 139 3.57 -6.56 22.23
C ASP A 139 2.76 -7.49 21.31
N SER A 140 1.47 -7.65 21.61
CA SER A 140 0.55 -8.45 20.81
C SER A 140 0.39 -7.90 19.39
N TRP A 141 0.36 -6.57 19.23
CA TRP A 141 0.34 -5.93 17.91
C TRP A 141 1.66 -6.10 17.16
N CYS A 142 2.80 -5.93 17.83
CA CYS A 142 4.12 -6.20 17.24
C CYS A 142 4.19 -7.64 16.72
N ALA A 143 3.86 -8.63 17.56
CA ALA A 143 3.87 -10.03 17.19
C ALA A 143 2.91 -10.34 16.04
N ARG A 144 1.68 -9.81 16.10
CA ARG A 144 0.67 -10.01 15.05
C ARG A 144 1.13 -9.46 13.71
N VAL A 145 1.65 -8.24 13.67
CA VAL A 145 1.99 -7.56 12.41
C VAL A 145 3.28 -8.15 11.81
N SER A 146 4.30 -8.42 12.63
CA SER A 146 5.53 -9.09 12.17
C SER A 146 5.30 -10.53 11.71
N GLY A 147 4.30 -11.22 12.27
CA GLY A 147 3.92 -12.57 11.84
C GLY A 147 3.20 -12.64 10.48
N LEU A 148 2.86 -11.50 9.87
CA LEU A 148 2.18 -11.48 8.57
C LEU A 148 3.19 -11.46 7.40
N PRO A 149 2.97 -12.28 6.35
CA PRO A 149 3.94 -12.55 5.28
C PRO A 149 4.18 -11.37 4.32
N GLY A 150 3.31 -10.36 4.31
CA GLY A 150 3.42 -9.27 3.34
C GLY A 150 2.56 -8.06 3.68
N TRP A 151 2.82 -6.97 2.96
CA TRP A 151 2.20 -5.66 3.24
C TRP A 151 0.71 -5.62 2.97
N ARG A 152 0.20 -6.42 2.04
CA ARG A 152 -1.25 -6.63 1.86
C ARG A 152 -1.96 -7.07 3.12
N GLN A 153 -1.30 -7.86 3.96
CA GLN A 153 -1.88 -8.38 5.20
C GLN A 153 -1.54 -7.49 6.39
N ARG A 154 -0.31 -6.94 6.41
CA ARG A 154 0.13 -5.99 7.46
C ARG A 154 -0.67 -4.71 7.45
N ALA A 155 -0.98 -4.14 6.29
CA ALA A 155 -1.68 -2.85 6.18
C ALA A 155 -3.08 -2.87 6.83
N PRO A 156 -3.98 -3.84 6.53
CA PRO A 156 -5.25 -3.97 7.25
C PRO A 156 -5.08 -4.20 8.77
N ALA A 157 -4.07 -4.96 9.19
CA ALA A 157 -3.80 -5.17 10.61
C ALA A 157 -3.37 -3.88 11.32
N LEU A 158 -2.52 -3.06 10.68
CA LEU A 158 -2.13 -1.74 11.18
C LEU A 158 -3.31 -0.76 11.22
N LEU A 159 -4.20 -0.78 10.22
CA LEU A 159 -5.43 0.03 10.26
C LEU A 159 -6.35 -0.40 11.41
N SER A 160 -6.51 -1.71 11.62
CA SER A 160 -7.29 -2.25 12.74
C SER A 160 -6.68 -1.86 14.09
N MET A 161 -5.36 -1.82 14.20
CA MET A 161 -4.67 -1.33 15.40
C MET A 161 -4.96 0.15 15.64
N ILE A 162 -4.81 0.98 14.60
CA ILE A 162 -5.07 2.42 14.68
C ILE A 162 -6.52 2.69 15.08
N ASP A 163 -7.49 1.98 14.49
CA ASP A 163 -8.91 2.08 14.89
C ASP A 163 -9.09 1.70 16.37
N GLY A 164 -8.41 0.66 16.84
CA GLY A 164 -8.39 0.28 18.26
C GLY A 164 -7.89 1.41 19.17
N VAL A 165 -6.77 2.06 18.80
CA VAL A 165 -6.20 3.21 19.53
C VAL A 165 -7.20 4.38 19.55
N ILE A 166 -7.80 4.71 18.41
CA ILE A 166 -8.79 5.80 18.31
C ILE A 166 -10.00 5.52 19.20
N ARG A 167 -10.56 4.29 19.15
CA ARG A 167 -11.72 3.91 19.96
C ARG A 167 -11.42 3.92 21.45
N ALA A 168 -10.23 3.46 21.85
CA ALA A 168 -9.79 3.49 23.25
C ALA A 168 -9.71 4.92 23.77
N GLY A 169 -9.09 5.84 23.00
CA GLY A 169 -8.97 7.23 23.45
C GLY A 169 -10.23 8.09 23.29
N SER A 170 -11.23 7.64 22.53
CA SER A 170 -12.50 8.40 22.34
C SER A 170 -13.57 8.08 23.38
N ARG A 171 -13.36 7.12 24.29
CA ARG A 171 -14.36 6.70 25.29
C ARG A 171 -13.98 7.18 26.69
N PRO A 172 -14.92 7.70 27.50
CA PRO A 172 -14.65 8.03 28.90
C PRO A 172 -14.12 6.81 29.66
N GLY A 173 -12.95 6.93 30.28
CA GLY A 173 -12.29 5.85 31.01
C GLY A 173 -10.76 5.97 31.01
N PRO A 174 -10.06 4.96 31.53
CA PRO A 174 -8.60 4.88 31.44
C PRO A 174 -8.16 4.94 29.97
N GLY A 175 -7.27 5.87 29.66
CA GLY A 175 -6.82 6.09 28.28
C GLY A 175 -7.69 7.03 27.45
N TYR A 176 -8.75 7.64 28.00
CA TYR A 176 -9.44 8.76 27.34
C TYR A 176 -8.46 9.88 26.98
N CYS A 177 -8.72 10.54 25.86
CA CYS A 177 -7.94 11.63 25.32
C CYS A 177 -8.91 12.66 24.74
N ASP A 178 -9.04 13.79 25.41
CA ASP A 178 -9.89 14.91 24.99
C ASP A 178 -9.21 15.76 23.91
N GLU A 179 -7.88 15.79 23.87
CA GLU A 179 -7.10 16.53 22.88
C GLU A 179 -6.80 15.72 21.61
N PRO A 180 -7.29 16.15 20.43
CA PRO A 180 -7.01 15.46 19.17
C PRO A 180 -5.51 15.36 18.82
N SER A 181 -4.69 16.30 19.31
CA SER A 181 -3.24 16.27 19.13
C SER A 181 -2.58 15.15 19.94
N GLU A 182 -3.01 14.94 21.18
CA GLU A 182 -2.50 13.84 21.99
C GLU A 182 -2.93 12.47 21.41
N MET A 183 -4.14 12.38 20.86
CA MET A 183 -4.55 11.20 20.07
C MET A 183 -3.61 10.97 18.87
N GLY A 184 -3.25 12.04 18.16
CA GLY A 184 -2.24 12.00 17.10
C GLY A 184 -0.91 11.43 17.58
N ALA A 185 -0.39 11.92 18.71
CA ALA A 185 0.85 11.45 19.31
C ALA A 185 0.80 9.97 19.73
N ARG A 186 -0.34 9.49 20.23
CA ARG A 186 -0.54 8.09 20.59
C ARG A 186 -0.52 7.19 19.34
N ILE A 187 -1.24 7.58 18.29
CA ILE A 187 -1.25 6.86 17.01
C ILE A 187 0.16 6.77 16.44
N THR A 188 0.90 7.88 16.35
CA THR A 188 2.24 7.92 15.74
C THR A 188 3.25 7.09 16.54
N ARG A 189 3.24 7.17 17.88
CA ARG A 189 4.13 6.39 18.74
C ARG A 189 3.83 4.89 18.67
N THR A 190 2.57 4.50 18.82
CA THR A 190 2.15 3.09 18.73
C THR A 190 2.48 2.51 17.35
N LEU A 191 2.18 3.25 16.28
CA LEU A 191 2.53 2.85 14.92
C LEU A 191 4.05 2.69 14.76
N THR A 192 4.84 3.68 15.19
CA THR A 192 6.30 3.64 15.08
C THR A 192 6.89 2.43 15.81
N ALA A 193 6.40 2.17 17.03
CA ALA A 193 6.85 1.05 17.84
C ALA A 193 6.59 -0.31 17.16
N VAL A 194 5.47 -0.45 16.44
CA VAL A 194 5.19 -1.66 15.64
C VAL A 194 6.06 -1.72 14.38
N LEU A 195 6.27 -0.59 13.70
CA LEU A 195 7.13 -0.54 12.50
C LEU A 195 8.60 -0.91 12.80
N GLU A 196 9.09 -0.62 14.01
CA GLU A 196 10.41 -1.07 14.49
C GLU A 196 10.59 -2.60 14.50
N HIS A 197 9.50 -3.36 14.56
CA HIS A 197 9.54 -4.83 14.57
C HIS A 197 9.44 -5.46 13.17
N LEU A 198 9.18 -4.67 12.13
CA LEU A 198 9.05 -5.18 10.76
C LEU A 198 10.39 -5.35 10.05
N ASN A 199 11.41 -4.55 10.43
CA ASN A 199 12.74 -4.54 9.81
C ASN A 199 12.69 -4.43 8.26
N ASP A 200 11.73 -3.66 7.72
CA ASP A 200 11.67 -3.44 6.28
C ASP A 200 12.91 -2.65 5.81
N PRO A 201 13.62 -3.10 4.76
CA PRO A 201 14.89 -2.49 4.34
C PRO A 201 14.72 -1.19 3.55
N ALA A 202 13.53 -0.96 2.98
CA ALA A 202 13.26 0.18 2.12
C ALA A 202 11.76 0.45 1.97
N VAL A 203 11.42 1.68 1.56
CA VAL A 203 10.13 2.06 0.99
C VAL A 203 10.12 1.73 -0.49
N ASP A 204 9.39 0.68 -0.86
CA ASP A 204 9.29 0.14 -2.22
C ASP A 204 7.84 -0.05 -2.70
N ARG A 205 6.87 0.38 -1.91
CA ARG A 205 5.43 0.24 -2.18
C ARG A 205 4.60 1.22 -1.38
N ILE A 206 3.36 1.39 -1.83
CA ILE A 206 2.44 2.39 -1.31
C ILE A 206 2.06 2.16 0.15
N GLU A 207 1.85 0.91 0.58
CA GLU A 207 1.53 0.61 1.97
C GLU A 207 2.68 0.99 2.91
N VAL A 208 3.91 0.55 2.57
CA VAL A 208 5.12 0.90 3.33
C VAL A 208 5.22 2.42 3.43
N ALA A 209 5.13 3.11 2.28
CA ALA A 209 5.21 4.57 2.24
C ALA A 209 4.13 5.23 3.10
N ALA A 210 2.89 4.72 3.07
CA ALA A 210 1.78 5.26 3.84
C ALA A 210 2.05 5.21 5.35
N PHE A 211 2.47 4.07 5.89
CA PHE A 211 2.63 3.92 7.34
C PHE A 211 3.93 4.54 7.84
N TYR A 212 5.04 4.39 7.12
CA TYR A 212 6.30 5.03 7.50
C TYR A 212 6.24 6.56 7.35
N ALA A 213 5.38 7.13 6.50
CA ALA A 213 5.16 8.58 6.46
C ALA A 213 4.57 9.14 7.77
N LEU A 214 3.93 8.29 8.58
CA LEU A 214 3.35 8.66 9.88
C LEU A 214 4.26 8.30 11.07
N SER A 215 5.47 7.76 10.84
CA SER A 215 6.37 7.40 11.94
C SER A 215 6.96 8.63 12.65
N GLU A 216 7.36 8.47 13.90
CA GLU A 216 8.10 9.46 14.69
C GLU A 216 9.51 9.67 14.12
N HIS A 217 10.13 8.63 13.58
CA HIS A 217 11.47 8.62 12.97
C HIS A 217 11.56 9.48 11.70
N PRO A 218 12.24 10.64 11.72
CA PRO A 218 12.40 11.47 10.53
C PRO A 218 13.12 10.76 9.37
N GLU A 219 14.06 9.86 9.68
CA GLU A 219 14.85 9.07 8.74
C GLU A 219 14.03 8.04 7.96
N TRP A 220 12.88 7.63 8.48
CA TRP A 220 11.92 6.79 7.77
C TRP A 220 10.85 7.59 7.05
N ARG A 221 10.35 8.62 7.74
CA ARG A 221 9.28 9.47 7.24
C ARG A 221 9.70 10.23 5.99
N ARG A 222 10.91 10.79 5.93
CA ARG A 222 11.41 11.53 4.75
C ARG A 222 11.40 10.69 3.47
N PRO A 223 12.03 9.50 3.41
CA PRO A 223 11.97 8.67 2.21
C PRO A 223 10.53 8.25 1.88
N ALA A 224 9.71 7.92 2.88
CA ALA A 224 8.30 7.59 2.66
C ALA A 224 7.50 8.73 2.00
N LEU A 225 7.63 9.96 2.53
CA LEU A 225 6.98 11.14 1.98
C LEU A 225 7.46 11.46 0.56
N HIS A 226 8.75 11.30 0.29
CA HIS A 226 9.27 11.49 -1.06
C HIS A 226 8.75 10.42 -2.03
N TRP A 227 8.65 9.15 -1.63
CA TRP A 227 8.08 8.09 -2.47
C TRP A 227 6.62 8.39 -2.83
N ILE A 228 5.83 8.83 -1.84
CA ILE A 228 4.45 9.26 -2.07
C ILE A 228 4.39 10.46 -3.02
N MET A 229 5.33 11.40 -2.92
CA MET A 229 5.36 12.59 -3.76
C MET A 229 5.39 12.24 -5.25
N ASP A 230 6.14 11.20 -5.63
CA ASP A 230 6.31 10.76 -7.02
C ASP A 230 5.01 10.23 -7.63
N CYS A 231 4.13 9.63 -6.82
CA CYS A 231 2.85 9.06 -7.25
C CYS A 231 1.61 9.78 -6.68
N ARG A 232 1.78 10.99 -6.13
CA ARG A 232 0.74 11.69 -5.34
C ARG A 232 -0.56 11.93 -6.11
N GLN A 233 -0.47 12.20 -7.42
CA GLN A 233 -1.62 12.53 -8.29
C GLN A 233 -2.24 11.30 -8.97
N SER A 234 -1.68 10.11 -8.71
CA SER A 234 -2.02 8.85 -9.37
C SER A 234 -2.42 7.79 -8.35
N TRP A 235 -1.63 6.72 -8.20
CA TRP A 235 -1.89 5.58 -7.32
C TRP A 235 -2.13 6.00 -5.87
N TRP A 236 -1.37 6.98 -5.36
CA TRP A 236 -1.57 7.51 -4.02
C TRP A 236 -2.98 8.03 -3.79
N ARG A 237 -3.46 8.87 -4.72
CA ARG A 237 -4.77 9.52 -4.62
C ARG A 237 -5.90 8.50 -4.54
N ASP A 238 -5.83 7.42 -5.31
CA ASP A 238 -6.88 6.40 -5.29
C ASP A 238 -6.78 5.55 -4.02
N TRP A 239 -5.57 5.11 -3.67
CA TRP A 239 -5.31 4.32 -2.48
C TRP A 239 -5.81 4.99 -1.20
N ILE A 240 -5.54 6.29 -1.04
CA ILE A 240 -5.95 7.05 0.14
C ILE A 240 -7.47 7.33 0.16
N ARG A 241 -8.10 7.54 -1.00
CA ARG A 241 -9.55 7.75 -1.08
C ARG A 241 -10.34 6.53 -0.61
N GLU A 242 -9.81 5.35 -0.90
CA GLU A 242 -10.39 4.06 -0.49
C GLU A 242 -10.18 3.73 0.99
N ARG A 243 -9.33 4.49 1.70
CA ARG A 243 -8.91 4.20 3.08
C ARG A 243 -9.24 5.37 4.02
N PRO A 244 -10.54 5.57 4.36
CA PRO A 244 -10.96 6.65 5.25
C PRO A 244 -10.31 6.58 6.65
N ASP A 245 -10.06 5.38 7.16
CA ASP A 245 -9.44 5.19 8.48
C ASP A 245 -7.98 5.68 8.49
N TYR A 246 -7.24 5.40 7.41
CA TYR A 246 -5.89 5.96 7.22
C TYR A 246 -5.92 7.49 7.17
N ARG A 247 -6.88 8.07 6.43
CA ARG A 247 -7.02 9.54 6.32
C ARG A 247 -7.29 10.18 7.68
N LEU A 248 -8.14 9.57 8.50
CA LEU A 248 -8.41 10.04 9.85
C LEU A 248 -7.13 9.98 10.70
N ALA A 249 -6.41 8.86 10.65
CA ALA A 249 -5.14 8.68 11.35
C ALA A 249 -4.11 9.73 10.94
N ALA A 250 -3.92 9.96 9.64
CA ALA A 250 -3.01 10.96 9.11
C ALA A 250 -3.42 12.39 9.49
N LYS A 251 -4.73 12.68 9.51
CA LYS A 251 -5.24 13.98 9.98
C LYS A 251 -4.93 14.22 11.47
N LEU A 252 -5.11 13.20 12.32
CA LEU A 252 -4.79 13.28 13.75
C LEU A 252 -3.28 13.40 13.96
N ALA A 253 -2.50 12.58 13.27
CA ALA A 253 -1.03 12.64 13.29
C ALA A 253 -0.52 14.03 12.89
N ALA A 254 -1.16 14.71 11.93
CA ALA A 254 -0.79 16.06 11.52
C ALA A 254 -1.08 17.15 12.57
N LEU A 255 -1.96 16.89 13.55
CA LEU A 255 -2.16 17.79 14.67
C LEU A 255 -0.97 17.72 15.66
N HIS A 256 -0.40 16.52 15.82
CA HIS A 256 0.82 16.28 16.62
C HIS A 256 2.10 16.68 15.86
N MET A 257 2.14 16.43 14.55
CA MET A 257 3.29 16.67 13.67
C MET A 257 2.90 17.63 12.54
N PRO A 258 2.87 18.96 12.79
CA PRO A 258 2.31 19.95 11.86
C PRO A 258 3.00 20.05 10.50
N PHE A 259 4.21 19.50 10.37
CA PHE A 259 4.96 19.43 9.12
C PHE A 259 4.49 18.31 8.18
N LEU A 260 3.59 17.41 8.63
CA LEU A 260 3.03 16.40 7.74
C LEU A 260 2.24 17.08 6.61
N PRO A 261 2.43 16.67 5.35
CA PRO A 261 1.79 17.34 4.23
C PRO A 261 0.32 16.93 4.09
N THR A 262 -0.53 17.90 3.76
CA THR A 262 -1.99 17.72 3.71
C THR A 262 -2.48 16.67 2.71
N TYR A 263 -1.68 16.31 1.70
CA TYR A 263 -1.99 15.22 0.79
C TYR A 263 -2.00 13.84 1.45
N LEU A 264 -1.63 13.72 2.73
CA LEU A 264 -1.83 12.48 3.49
C LEU A 264 -3.26 12.31 4.02
N TRP A 265 -4.15 13.32 3.90
CA TRP A 265 -5.55 13.20 4.33
C TRP A 265 -6.58 13.99 3.50
N ARG A 266 -6.16 14.96 2.68
CA ARG A 266 -7.03 15.77 1.82
C ARG A 266 -7.02 15.27 0.37
N TRP A 267 -8.04 14.50 -0.02
CA TRP A 267 -8.34 14.03 -1.39
C TRP A 267 -9.82 13.72 -1.61
#